data_AF-A0A2A7B3R2-F1
#
_entry.id   AF-A0A2A7B3R2-F1
#
_cell.length_a   1.000
_cell.length_b   1.000
_cell.length_c   1.000
_cell.angle_alpha   90.00
_cell.angle_beta   90.00
_cell.angle_gamma   90.00
#
_symmetry.space_group_name_H-M   'P 1'
#
loop_
_entity.id
_entity.type
_entity.pdbx_description
1 polymer ?
#
loop_
_entity_poly.entity_id
_entity_poly.type
_entity_poly.pdbx_seq_one_letter_code
_entity_poly.pdbx_strand_id
1 'polypeptide(L)'
;MKAMKTFAALLALAFSLAGCGAVDGNPVRPAPGSAGQGSSTAASGADSAEPEQLAAMRQLAGENGDLAGVLYLGSVPERTTDVHAVLDSLPEQPWQFVADIPADRWVAAPGGGRELYCIFAVRREDTLFVYEKQDPAYPAQLGKELYGRQGGQPILLLCNGSREDTMVTIYCSTGRPLDWNPQLSGSTGQPVLPESVADFSAGVEPAADH
;
A
#
# COMPACT_ATOMS: atom_id res chain seq x y z
N MET A 1 6.46 -37.29 -30.04
CA MET A 1 6.88 -36.39 -31.13
C MET A 1 5.93 -35.20 -31.11
N LYS A 2 6.24 -34.11 -30.40
CA LYS A 2 7.19 -33.03 -30.71
C LYS A 2 6.62 -32.05 -31.75
N ALA A 3 6.06 -30.95 -31.25
CA ALA A 3 5.75 -29.73 -32.00
C ALA A 3 6.15 -28.51 -31.14
N MET A 4 7.46 -28.28 -30.97
CA MET A 4 7.98 -26.99 -30.54
C MET A 4 7.79 -25.99 -31.68
N LYS A 5 7.41 -24.75 -31.36
CA LYS A 5 7.62 -23.59 -32.23
C LYS A 5 8.08 -22.41 -31.37
N THR A 6 9.21 -21.85 -31.77
CA THR A 6 9.97 -20.81 -31.06
C THR A 6 10.16 -19.59 -31.96
N PHE A 7 10.62 -18.49 -31.36
CA PHE A 7 11.06 -17.23 -32.00
C PHE A 7 9.92 -16.33 -32.60
N ALA A 8 10.06 -15.00 -32.64
CA ALA A 8 11.21 -14.15 -32.30
C ALA A 8 10.78 -12.85 -31.59
N ALA A 9 11.68 -12.28 -30.78
CA ALA A 9 11.56 -10.89 -30.30
C ALA A 9 12.08 -9.90 -31.35
N LEU A 10 11.48 -8.70 -31.41
CA LEU A 10 11.93 -7.59 -32.24
C LEU A 10 12.06 -6.33 -31.37
N LEU A 11 13.28 -6.09 -30.87
CA LEU A 11 13.65 -4.91 -30.11
C LEU A 11 14.06 -3.79 -31.08
N ALA A 12 13.18 -2.79 -31.27
CA ALA A 12 13.49 -1.62 -32.10
C ALA A 12 14.23 -0.55 -31.27
N LEU A 13 15.55 -0.57 -31.33
CA LEU A 13 16.41 0.45 -30.72
C LEU A 13 16.50 1.68 -31.65
N ALA A 14 16.01 2.83 -31.21
CA ALA A 14 16.13 4.10 -31.96
C ALA A 14 17.05 5.08 -31.21
N PHE A 15 18.28 5.24 -31.72
CA PHE A 15 19.26 6.22 -31.25
C PHE A 15 19.50 7.27 -32.36
N SER A 16 19.23 8.55 -32.08
CA SER A 16 19.65 9.75 -32.83
C SER A 16 19.05 11.01 -32.18
N LEU A 17 19.66 12.20 -32.19
CA LEU A 17 21.06 12.60 -32.26
C LEU A 17 21.12 14.11 -31.86
N ALA A 18 22.28 14.59 -31.38
CA ALA A 18 22.72 15.98 -31.38
C ALA A 18 21.91 17.06 -30.61
N GLY A 19 22.61 17.82 -29.76
CA GLY A 19 22.06 18.97 -29.03
C GLY A 19 23.14 19.71 -28.24
N CYS A 20 24.17 20.23 -28.90
CA CYS A 20 25.20 21.04 -28.24
C CYS A 20 24.67 22.42 -27.87
N GLY A 21 24.87 22.83 -26.61
CA GLY A 21 24.53 24.16 -26.13
C GLY A 21 25.23 24.46 -24.81
N ALA A 22 26.48 24.94 -24.88
CA ALA A 22 27.16 25.49 -23.72
C ALA A 22 26.58 26.88 -23.41
N VAL A 23 26.14 27.10 -22.18
CA VAL A 23 25.78 28.43 -21.66
C VAL A 23 26.57 28.65 -20.39
N ASP A 24 27.59 29.49 -20.50
CA ASP A 24 28.43 29.93 -19.39
C ASP A 24 27.86 31.26 -18.86
N GLY A 25 27.55 31.36 -17.57
CA GLY A 25 26.56 32.33 -17.10
C GLY A 25 26.49 32.64 -15.59
N ASN A 26 27.58 32.39 -14.85
CA ASN A 26 27.89 32.89 -13.50
C ASN A 26 26.87 32.62 -12.35
N PRO A 27 27.23 31.85 -11.29
CA PRO A 27 26.31 31.53 -10.20
C PRO A 27 26.04 32.72 -9.26
N VAL A 28 24.76 32.96 -8.93
CA VAL A 28 24.36 33.87 -7.84
C VAL A 28 24.76 33.25 -6.51
N ARG A 29 25.61 33.97 -5.77
CA ARG A 29 26.22 33.59 -4.50
C ARG A 29 25.20 33.68 -3.33
N PRO A 30 24.84 32.58 -2.65
CA PRO A 30 24.12 32.67 -1.37
C PRO A 30 25.05 33.21 -0.26
N ALA A 31 24.47 33.88 0.74
CA ALA A 31 25.23 34.45 1.86
C ALA A 31 25.82 33.37 2.80
N PRO A 32 26.95 33.63 3.48
CA PRO A 32 27.57 32.68 4.40
C PRO A 32 26.96 32.74 5.82
N GLY A 33 26.80 31.57 6.43
CA GLY A 33 26.22 31.36 7.78
C GLY A 33 24.84 30.69 7.67
N SER A 34 24.62 29.47 8.18
CA SER A 34 25.16 28.90 9.43
C SER A 34 25.62 27.45 9.28
N ALA A 35 26.60 27.05 10.09
CA ALA A 35 27.03 25.65 10.17
C ALA A 35 25.96 24.78 10.83
N GLY A 36 25.74 23.58 10.27
CA GLY A 36 24.78 22.60 10.74
C GLY A 36 25.10 21.24 10.12
N GLN A 37 26.22 20.64 10.55
CA GLN A 37 26.64 19.32 10.10
C GLN A 37 25.63 18.27 10.55
N GLY A 38 24.81 17.80 9.60
CA GLY A 38 23.90 16.67 9.77
C GLY A 38 24.08 15.70 8.61
N SER A 39 24.99 14.74 8.77
CA SER A 39 25.17 13.64 7.81
C SER A 39 23.97 12.70 7.86
N SER A 40 22.86 13.10 7.25
CA SER A 40 21.87 12.14 6.77
C SER A 40 22.34 11.68 5.39
N THR A 41 23.23 10.69 5.39
CA THR A 41 23.31 9.74 4.28
C THR A 41 21.88 9.36 3.94
N ALA A 42 21.44 9.66 2.72
CA ALA A 42 20.17 9.13 2.24
C ALA A 42 20.20 7.63 2.51
N ALA A 43 19.25 7.13 3.30
CA ALA A 43 19.02 5.71 3.38
C ALA A 43 18.58 5.32 1.96
N SER A 44 19.54 4.87 1.16
CA SER A 44 19.28 4.00 0.03
C SER A 44 18.47 2.86 0.64
N GLY A 45 17.14 2.92 0.46
CA GLY A 45 16.24 1.89 0.91
C GLY A 45 16.85 0.60 0.41
N ALA A 46 17.25 -0.27 1.35
CA ALA A 46 17.90 -1.51 0.97
C ALA A 46 16.97 -2.18 -0.03
N ASP A 47 17.53 -2.62 -1.15
CA ASP A 47 16.81 -3.41 -2.16
C ASP A 47 16.61 -4.82 -1.57
N SER A 48 15.86 -4.86 -0.46
CA SER A 48 15.34 -6.04 0.17
C SER A 48 14.40 -6.64 -0.84
N ALA A 49 14.90 -7.66 -1.55
CA ALA A 49 14.17 -8.38 -2.57
C ALA A 49 12.75 -8.65 -2.07
N GLU A 50 11.75 -8.26 -2.86
CA GLU A 50 10.37 -8.38 -2.43
C GLU A 50 10.05 -9.84 -2.07
N PRO A 51 9.41 -10.10 -0.91
CA PRO A 51 9.05 -11.44 -0.50
C PRO A 51 8.30 -12.19 -1.60
N GLU A 52 8.72 -13.43 -1.89
CA GLU A 52 8.21 -14.21 -3.05
C GLU A 52 6.68 -14.35 -3.03
N GLN A 53 6.09 -14.49 -1.84
CA GLN A 53 4.63 -14.53 -1.66
C GLN A 53 3.94 -13.24 -2.14
N LEU A 54 4.48 -12.08 -1.78
CA LEU A 54 3.95 -10.77 -2.19
C LEU A 54 4.18 -10.54 -3.70
N ALA A 55 5.34 -10.93 -4.23
CA ALA A 55 5.63 -10.85 -5.66
C ALA A 55 4.65 -11.69 -6.49
N ALA A 56 4.33 -12.90 -6.03
CA ALA A 56 3.33 -13.77 -6.67
C ALA A 56 1.91 -13.17 -6.61
N MET A 57 1.51 -12.59 -5.48
CA MET A 57 0.22 -11.89 -5.36
C MET A 57 0.12 -10.69 -6.30
N ARG A 58 1.16 -9.84 -6.35
CA ARG A 58 1.22 -8.72 -7.29
C ARG A 58 1.14 -9.18 -8.75
N GLN A 59 1.80 -10.29 -9.10
CA GLN A 59 1.71 -10.83 -10.46
C GLN A 59 0.27 -11.23 -10.78
N LEU A 60 -0.39 -12.01 -9.92
CA LEU A 60 -1.75 -12.47 -10.17
C LEU A 60 -2.75 -11.30 -10.28
N ALA A 61 -2.68 -10.34 -9.36
CA ALA A 61 -3.50 -9.13 -9.39
C ALA A 61 -3.21 -8.26 -10.64
N GLY A 62 -1.93 -8.15 -11.03
CA GLY A 62 -1.51 -7.42 -12.23
C GLY A 62 -1.97 -8.06 -13.53
N GLU A 63 -2.03 -9.38 -13.61
CA GLU A 63 -2.59 -10.14 -14.74
C GLU A 63 -4.11 -9.92 -14.89
N ASN A 64 -4.82 -9.72 -13.77
CA ASN A 64 -6.25 -9.39 -13.76
C ASN A 64 -6.55 -7.89 -14.01
N GLY A 65 -5.55 -7.01 -13.88
CA GLY A 65 -5.71 -5.56 -14.03
C GLY A 65 -6.13 -4.82 -12.75
N ASP A 66 -5.96 -5.46 -11.60
CA ASP A 66 -6.17 -4.86 -10.28
C ASP A 66 -5.12 -3.78 -9.95
N LEU A 67 -5.48 -2.87 -9.06
CA LEU A 67 -4.64 -1.76 -8.60
C LEU A 67 -4.01 -2.02 -7.24
N ALA A 68 -4.67 -2.81 -6.40
CA ALA A 68 -4.22 -3.20 -5.07
C ALA A 68 -4.58 -4.66 -4.76
N GLY A 69 -3.89 -5.23 -3.78
CA GLY A 69 -4.29 -6.47 -3.13
C GLY A 69 -4.60 -6.24 -1.64
N VAL A 70 -5.53 -7.02 -1.11
CA VAL A 70 -5.91 -7.02 0.31
C VAL A 70 -5.79 -8.42 0.91
N LEU A 71 -5.38 -8.45 2.17
CA LEU A 71 -5.43 -9.60 3.07
C LEU A 71 -6.18 -9.16 4.33
N TYR A 72 -7.37 -9.70 4.60
CA TYR A 72 -7.95 -9.64 5.93
C TYR A 72 -7.25 -10.68 6.82
N LEU A 73 -6.65 -10.21 7.91
CA LEU A 73 -5.81 -11.03 8.80
C LEU A 73 -6.61 -11.58 10.00
N GLY A 74 -7.69 -10.90 10.35
CA GLY A 74 -8.58 -11.25 11.45
C GLY A 74 -9.05 -10.02 12.25
N SER A 75 -9.70 -10.27 13.38
CA SER A 75 -10.17 -9.20 14.27
C SER A 75 -10.06 -9.53 15.76
N VAL A 76 -10.00 -8.49 16.58
CA VAL A 76 -9.99 -8.57 18.05
C VAL A 76 -11.36 -8.26 18.67
N PRO A 77 -11.66 -8.76 19.88
CA PRO A 77 -12.93 -8.47 20.55
C PRO A 77 -13.07 -7.01 20.95
N GLU A 78 -12.01 -6.39 21.48
CA GLU A 78 -12.01 -5.00 21.94
C GLU A 78 -11.32 -4.07 20.94
N ARG A 79 -11.82 -2.83 20.84
CA ARG A 79 -11.26 -1.82 19.94
C ARG A 79 -9.98 -1.24 20.51
N THR A 80 -8.92 -1.18 19.69
CA THR A 80 -7.61 -0.64 20.07
C THR A 80 -6.98 0.18 18.95
N THR A 81 -5.93 0.93 19.25
CA THR A 81 -5.02 1.58 18.28
C THR A 81 -3.67 0.86 18.17
N ASP A 82 -3.44 -0.16 19.00
CA ASP A 82 -2.18 -0.91 19.04
C ASP A 82 -2.17 -2.02 17.99
N VAL A 83 -1.60 -1.72 16.82
CA VAL A 83 -1.46 -2.66 15.69
C VAL A 83 -0.60 -3.88 16.06
N HIS A 84 0.41 -3.71 16.93
CA HIS A 84 1.29 -4.81 17.35
C HIS A 84 0.53 -5.82 18.20
N ALA A 85 -0.18 -5.33 19.22
CA ALA A 85 -0.97 -6.17 20.11
C ALA A 85 -2.09 -6.91 19.36
N VAL A 86 -2.67 -6.29 18.32
CA VAL A 86 -3.61 -6.99 17.43
C VAL A 86 -2.89 -8.09 16.66
N LEU A 87 -1.80 -7.77 15.94
CA LEU A 87 -1.07 -8.75 15.12
C LEU A 87 -0.60 -9.96 15.93
N ASP A 88 -0.03 -9.74 17.12
CA ASP A 88 0.43 -10.78 18.04
C ASP A 88 -0.71 -11.64 18.64
N SER A 89 -1.94 -11.12 18.64
CA SER A 89 -3.12 -11.84 19.16
C SER A 89 -3.84 -12.71 18.11
N LEU A 90 -3.56 -12.48 16.83
CA LEU A 90 -4.17 -13.22 15.72
C LEU A 90 -3.52 -14.60 15.55
N PRO A 91 -4.24 -15.59 14.97
CA PRO A 91 -3.63 -16.84 14.53
C PRO A 91 -2.46 -16.60 13.57
N GLU A 92 -1.48 -17.50 13.56
CA GLU A 92 -0.32 -17.42 12.67
C GLU A 92 -0.77 -17.39 11.20
N GLN A 93 -0.34 -16.35 10.48
CA GLN A 93 -0.76 -16.09 9.12
C GLN A 93 0.06 -16.92 8.13
N PRO A 94 -0.54 -17.44 7.04
CA PRO A 94 0.20 -18.18 6.01
C PRO A 94 1.15 -17.29 5.19
N TRP A 95 1.08 -15.97 5.36
CA TRP A 95 1.87 -14.96 4.66
C TRP A 95 2.95 -14.40 5.59
N GLN A 96 4.13 -15.02 5.58
CA GLN A 96 5.23 -14.71 6.52
C GLN A 96 5.65 -13.23 6.44
N PHE A 97 5.61 -12.64 5.23
CA PHE A 97 5.97 -11.24 5.01
C PHE A 97 5.12 -10.23 5.80
N VAL A 98 3.94 -10.62 6.29
CA VAL A 98 3.04 -9.77 7.07
C VAL A 98 3.65 -9.44 8.44
N ALA A 99 4.33 -10.40 9.07
CA ALA A 99 5.05 -10.19 10.33
C ALA A 99 6.31 -9.33 10.14
N ASP A 100 6.91 -9.36 8.94
CA ASP A 100 8.09 -8.57 8.58
C ASP A 100 7.76 -7.12 8.16
N ILE A 101 6.48 -6.70 8.17
CA ILE A 101 6.10 -5.31 7.87
C ILE A 101 6.61 -4.41 9.01
N PRO A 102 7.49 -3.43 8.75
CA PRO A 102 8.03 -2.54 9.76
C PRO A 102 6.96 -1.58 10.30
N ALA A 103 7.12 -1.18 11.56
CA ALA A 103 6.17 -0.33 12.28
C ALA A 103 5.93 1.05 11.66
N ASP A 104 6.82 1.55 10.79
CA ASP A 104 6.60 2.79 10.02
C ASP A 104 5.61 2.63 8.85
N ARG A 105 5.08 1.42 8.65
CA ARG A 105 4.00 1.04 7.72
C ARG A 105 2.78 0.46 8.45
N TRP A 106 2.68 0.65 9.76
CA TRP A 106 1.50 0.30 10.55
C TRP A 106 0.62 1.53 10.74
N VAL A 107 -0.66 1.41 10.39
CA VAL A 107 -1.64 2.50 10.37
C VAL A 107 -2.83 2.08 11.22
N ALA A 108 -3.26 2.96 12.12
CA ALA A 108 -4.51 2.82 12.85
C ALA A 108 -5.44 3.97 12.51
N ALA A 109 -6.74 3.68 12.35
CA ALA A 109 -7.76 4.71 12.28
C ALA A 109 -7.81 5.54 13.59
N PRO A 110 -8.29 6.79 13.58
CA PRO A 110 -8.18 7.69 14.75
C PRO A 110 -8.91 7.19 16.00
N GLY A 111 -10.10 6.61 15.82
CA GLY A 111 -10.86 5.94 16.87
C GLY A 111 -10.39 4.51 17.17
N GLY A 112 -9.30 4.06 16.56
CA GLY A 112 -8.84 2.67 16.56
C GLY A 112 -9.62 1.76 15.63
N GLY A 113 -9.44 0.45 15.80
CA GLY A 113 -10.13 -0.58 15.03
C GLY A 113 -10.25 -1.89 15.80
N ARG A 114 -10.92 -2.85 15.17
CA ARG A 114 -10.91 -4.27 15.57
C ARG A 114 -10.42 -5.14 14.42
N GLU A 115 -10.72 -4.77 13.18
CA GLU A 115 -10.35 -5.48 11.95
C GLU A 115 -8.94 -5.09 11.51
N LEU A 116 -8.08 -6.08 11.27
CA LEU A 116 -6.72 -5.87 10.74
C LEU A 116 -6.61 -6.34 9.30
N TYR A 117 -6.13 -5.45 8.43
CA TYR A 117 -5.89 -5.71 7.02
C TYR A 117 -4.40 -5.50 6.67
N CYS A 118 -3.84 -6.32 5.78
CA CYS A 118 -2.63 -6.01 5.05
C CYS A 118 -2.98 -5.58 3.62
N ILE A 119 -2.46 -4.44 3.15
CA ILE A 119 -2.86 -3.81 1.90
C ILE A 119 -1.61 -3.33 1.13
N PHE A 120 -1.52 -3.65 -0.16
CA PHE A 120 -0.40 -3.26 -1.02
C PHE A 120 -0.91 -2.81 -2.40
N ALA A 121 -0.19 -1.89 -3.05
CA ALA A 121 -0.45 -1.57 -4.46
C ALA A 121 0.11 -2.69 -5.34
N VAL A 122 -0.48 -2.93 -6.50
CA VAL A 122 0.00 -3.96 -7.44
C VAL A 122 1.35 -3.55 -8.05
N ARG A 123 1.49 -2.30 -8.50
CA ARG A 123 2.77 -1.80 -9.02
C ARG A 123 3.65 -1.27 -7.88
N ARG A 124 4.97 -1.29 -8.07
CA ARG A 124 5.93 -0.78 -7.08
C ARG A 124 6.13 0.73 -7.20
N GLU A 125 5.81 1.29 -8.35
CA GLU A 125 5.96 2.71 -8.67
C GLU A 125 4.82 3.55 -8.08
N ASP A 126 3.70 2.89 -7.76
CA ASP A 126 2.49 3.47 -7.22
C ASP A 126 2.67 3.89 -5.74
N THR A 127 1.87 4.88 -5.36
CA THR A 127 1.84 5.48 -4.02
C THR A 127 0.56 5.08 -3.34
N LEU A 128 0.67 4.45 -2.18
CA LEU A 128 -0.47 4.23 -1.29
C LEU A 128 -0.62 5.41 -0.34
N PHE A 129 -1.85 5.87 -0.20
CA PHE A 129 -2.26 6.79 0.86
C PHE A 129 -3.40 6.20 1.68
N VAL A 130 -3.44 6.55 2.96
CA VAL A 130 -4.57 6.33 3.86
C VAL A 130 -4.93 7.67 4.49
N TYR A 131 -6.18 8.08 4.36
CA TYR A 131 -6.73 9.27 5.01
C TYR A 131 -7.83 8.85 5.98
N GLU A 132 -8.09 9.68 7.00
CA GLU A 132 -9.37 9.65 7.72
C GLU A 132 -10.52 9.75 6.71
N LYS A 133 -11.65 9.08 6.96
CA LYS A 133 -12.81 9.22 6.09
C LYS A 133 -13.23 10.69 6.00
N GLN A 134 -13.43 11.16 4.77
CA GLN A 134 -13.87 12.51 4.47
C GLN A 134 -15.26 12.81 5.08
N ASP A 135 -15.41 13.99 5.70
CA ASP A 135 -16.69 14.48 6.20
C ASP A 135 -17.65 14.73 5.02
N PRO A 136 -18.83 14.05 4.96
CA PRO A 136 -19.84 14.28 3.92
C PRO A 136 -20.35 15.73 3.83
N ALA A 137 -20.24 16.52 4.90
CA ALA A 137 -20.59 17.94 4.90
C ALA A 137 -19.59 18.82 4.13
N TYR A 138 -18.36 18.34 3.93
CA TYR A 138 -17.27 19.07 3.27
C TYR A 138 -16.66 18.25 2.12
N PRO A 139 -17.42 17.93 1.06
CA PRO A 139 -17.04 16.94 0.03
C PRO A 139 -15.84 17.32 -0.86
N ALA A 140 -15.27 18.51 -0.67
CA ALA A 140 -14.07 18.99 -1.36
C ALA A 140 -12.81 18.99 -0.47
N GLN A 141 -12.91 18.55 0.78
CA GLN A 141 -11.80 18.46 1.73
C GLN A 141 -11.51 17.00 2.02
N LEU A 142 -10.33 16.52 1.63
CA LEU A 142 -9.85 15.21 2.10
C LEU A 142 -9.79 15.21 3.64
N GLY A 143 -9.98 14.04 4.23
CA GLY A 143 -9.68 13.84 5.65
C GLY A 143 -8.18 14.06 5.93
N LYS A 144 -7.78 13.96 7.20
CA LYS A 144 -6.37 14.05 7.56
C LYS A 144 -5.59 12.85 7.02
N GLU A 145 -4.39 13.08 6.50
CA GLU A 145 -3.49 12.00 6.09
C GLU A 145 -3.00 11.20 7.30
N LEU A 146 -3.14 9.88 7.24
CA LEU A 146 -2.64 8.93 8.24
C LEU A 146 -1.37 8.22 7.74
N TYR A 147 -1.27 8.01 6.42
CA TYR A 147 -0.12 7.43 5.75
C TYR A 147 -0.05 7.88 4.29
N GLY A 148 1.16 8.08 3.78
CA GLY A 148 1.42 8.37 2.37
C GLY A 148 2.84 7.94 2.01
N ARG A 149 3.01 6.93 1.13
CA ARG A 149 4.34 6.49 0.70
C ARG A 149 4.35 5.84 -0.69
N GLN A 150 5.34 6.24 -1.49
CA GLN A 150 5.65 5.60 -2.77
C GLN A 150 6.40 4.27 -2.55
N GLY A 151 6.27 3.33 -3.49
CA GLY A 151 6.93 2.02 -3.43
C GLY A 151 5.95 0.84 -3.50
N GLY A 152 4.64 1.13 -3.52
CA GLY A 152 3.54 0.15 -3.44
C GLY A 152 3.65 -0.84 -2.28
N GLN A 153 4.42 -0.52 -1.25
CA GLN A 153 4.81 -1.45 -0.19
C GLN A 153 3.62 -1.81 0.71
N PRO A 154 3.53 -3.05 1.23
CA PRO A 154 2.42 -3.44 2.07
C PRO A 154 2.39 -2.63 3.38
N ILE A 155 1.19 -2.22 3.77
CA ILE A 155 0.90 -1.62 5.06
C ILE A 155 0.06 -2.58 5.91
N LEU A 156 0.14 -2.45 7.23
CA LEU A 156 -0.90 -2.95 8.13
C LEU A 156 -1.86 -1.80 8.43
N LEU A 157 -3.16 -2.09 8.36
CA LEU A 157 -4.23 -1.14 8.65
C LEU A 157 -5.21 -1.73 9.66
N LEU A 158 -5.31 -1.09 10.82
CA LEU A 158 -6.30 -1.37 11.86
C LEU A 158 -7.43 -0.34 11.80
N CYS A 159 -8.62 -0.77 11.40
CA CYS A 159 -9.81 0.07 11.24
C CYS A 159 -11.08 -0.70 11.63
N ASN A 160 -12.25 -0.09 11.46
CA ASN A 160 -13.54 -0.80 11.30
C ASN A 160 -14.40 0.03 10.34
N GLY A 161 -14.92 -0.57 9.27
CA GLY A 161 -15.80 0.16 8.34
C GLY A 161 -17.18 0.49 8.89
N SER A 162 -17.58 -0.15 9.99
CA SER A 162 -18.93 -0.02 10.59
C SER A 162 -19.15 1.22 11.46
N ARG A 163 -18.13 2.04 11.74
CA ARG A 163 -18.25 3.27 12.53
C ARG A 163 -17.42 4.42 11.96
N GLU A 164 -18.04 5.61 11.88
CA GLU A 164 -17.43 6.81 11.30
C GLU A 164 -16.07 7.18 11.92
N ASP A 165 -15.88 7.03 13.24
CA ASP A 165 -14.63 7.37 13.94
C ASP A 165 -13.47 6.39 13.68
N THR A 166 -13.77 5.24 13.08
CA THR A 166 -12.81 4.16 12.75
C THR A 166 -12.69 3.92 11.25
N MET A 167 -13.34 4.74 10.43
CA MET A 167 -13.32 4.65 8.97
C MET A 167 -12.15 5.43 8.36
N VAL A 168 -11.53 4.84 7.34
CA VAL A 168 -10.47 5.45 6.52
C VAL A 168 -10.79 5.35 5.04
N THR A 169 -10.17 6.18 4.21
CA THR A 169 -10.20 6.03 2.75
C THR A 169 -8.79 5.77 2.22
N ILE A 170 -8.65 4.73 1.40
CA ILE A 170 -7.40 4.33 0.76
C ILE A 170 -7.36 4.84 -0.66
N TYR A 171 -6.23 5.44 -1.05
CA TYR A 171 -5.95 5.87 -2.41
C TYR A 171 -4.70 5.21 -2.97
N CYS A 172 -4.71 5.01 -4.29
CA CYS A 172 -3.60 4.49 -5.07
C CYS A 172 -3.39 5.37 -6.32
N SER A 173 -2.14 5.65 -6.68
CA SER A 173 -1.75 6.07 -8.03
C SER A 173 -1.40 4.82 -8.86
N THR A 174 -0.88 4.82 -10.10
CA THR A 174 -0.66 5.85 -11.11
C THR A 174 -1.51 5.55 -12.36
N GLY A 175 -2.75 6.05 -12.40
CA GLY A 175 -3.62 5.96 -13.58
C GLY A 175 -5.12 5.89 -13.27
N ARG A 176 -5.50 5.33 -12.13
CA ARG A 176 -6.86 5.38 -11.58
C ARG A 176 -6.79 5.50 -10.06
N PRO A 177 -7.62 6.34 -9.41
CA PRO A 177 -7.76 6.29 -7.96
C PRO A 177 -8.39 4.96 -7.57
N LEU A 178 -7.82 4.33 -6.55
CA LEU A 178 -8.62 3.56 -5.62
C LEU A 178 -9.32 4.58 -4.70
N ASP A 179 -10.61 4.38 -4.42
CA ASP A 179 -11.35 5.14 -3.41
C ASP A 179 -12.19 4.10 -2.67
N TRP A 180 -11.72 3.70 -1.50
CA TRP A 180 -12.21 2.52 -0.81
C TRP A 180 -12.01 2.60 0.70
N ASN A 181 -13.02 2.11 1.42
CA ASN A 181 -13.03 1.92 2.86
C ASN A 181 -13.03 0.41 3.17
N PRO A 182 -11.96 -0.15 3.76
CA PRO A 182 -11.91 -1.55 4.16
C PRO A 182 -12.94 -1.86 5.25
N GLN A 183 -13.78 -2.85 4.96
CA GLN A 183 -14.86 -3.29 5.83
C GLN A 183 -15.24 -4.72 5.52
N LEU A 184 -15.78 -5.44 6.51
CA LEU A 184 -16.41 -6.73 6.29
C LEU A 184 -17.89 -6.57 5.93
N SER A 185 -18.38 -7.48 5.09
CA SER A 185 -19.80 -7.63 4.78
C SER A 185 -20.52 -8.27 5.97
N GLY A 186 -21.48 -7.57 6.57
CA GLY A 186 -22.27 -8.10 7.69
C GLY A 186 -23.15 -9.33 7.37
N SER A 187 -23.18 -9.79 6.10
CA SER A 187 -23.91 -11.01 5.70
C SER A 187 -23.00 -12.21 5.38
N THR A 188 -21.71 -11.98 5.11
CA THR A 188 -20.76 -13.04 4.70
C THR A 188 -19.45 -13.05 5.51
N GLY A 189 -19.20 -12.01 6.32
CA GLY A 189 -17.93 -11.80 7.02
C GLY A 189 -16.73 -11.56 6.09
N GLN A 190 -16.93 -11.50 4.77
CA GLN A 190 -15.85 -11.30 3.79
C GLN A 190 -15.60 -9.81 3.53
N PRO A 191 -14.37 -9.41 3.13
CA PRO A 191 -14.09 -8.03 2.74
C PRO A 191 -15.01 -7.52 1.62
N VAL A 192 -15.51 -6.28 1.74
CA VAL A 192 -16.28 -5.60 0.69
C VAL A 192 -15.32 -4.82 -0.19
N LEU A 193 -15.09 -5.31 -1.42
CA LEU A 193 -14.04 -4.81 -2.30
C LEU A 193 -14.57 -4.11 -3.57
N PRO A 194 -13.87 -3.08 -4.08
CA PRO A 194 -14.08 -2.55 -5.43
C PRO A 194 -13.61 -3.55 -6.50
N GLU A 195 -14.11 -3.42 -7.74
CA GLU A 195 -13.72 -4.25 -8.91
C GLU A 195 -12.23 -4.19 -9.32
N SER A 196 -11.38 -3.48 -8.57
CA SER A 196 -9.95 -3.36 -8.85
C SER A 196 -9.05 -3.58 -7.64
N VAL A 197 -9.56 -4.34 -6.66
CA VAL A 197 -8.80 -4.87 -5.53
C VAL A 197 -8.92 -6.38 -5.53
N ALA A 198 -7.78 -7.06 -5.63
CA ALA A 198 -7.73 -8.51 -5.52
C ALA A 198 -7.83 -8.94 -4.04
N ASP A 199 -8.80 -9.82 -3.74
CA ASP A 199 -8.88 -10.48 -2.44
C ASP A 199 -7.88 -11.65 -2.37
N PHE A 200 -7.02 -11.64 -1.35
CA PHE A 200 -6.11 -12.73 -1.06
C PHE A 200 -6.37 -13.40 0.30
N SER A 201 -7.46 -13.03 1.01
CA SER A 201 -7.78 -13.41 2.41
C SER A 201 -8.09 -14.90 2.66
N ALA A 202 -7.70 -15.78 1.75
CA ALA A 202 -8.03 -17.19 1.77
C ALA A 202 -7.42 -17.92 2.99
N GLY A 203 -8.29 -18.44 3.85
CA GLY A 203 -7.92 -19.25 5.02
C GLY A 203 -8.32 -18.67 6.38
N VAL A 204 -8.75 -17.40 6.42
CA VAL A 204 -9.28 -16.78 7.65
C VAL A 204 -10.80 -16.97 7.70
N GLU A 205 -11.30 -17.84 8.57
CA GLU A 205 -12.72 -17.84 8.92
C GLU A 205 -13.04 -16.51 9.61
N PRO A 206 -14.02 -15.73 9.12
CA PRO A 206 -14.38 -14.48 9.78
C PRO A 206 -14.96 -14.78 11.16
N ALA A 207 -14.47 -14.06 12.18
CA ALA A 207 -15.01 -14.14 13.52
C ALA A 207 -16.50 -13.84 13.49
N ALA A 208 -17.33 -14.80 13.90
CA ALA A 208 -18.77 -14.60 14.00
C ALA A 208 -19.08 -13.53 15.06
N ASP A 209 -19.85 -12.51 14.68
CA ASP A 209 -20.30 -11.49 15.62
C ASP A 209 -21.15 -12.11 16.76
N HIS A 210 -20.89 -11.65 17.98
CA HIS A 210 -21.61 -11.97 19.21
C HIS A 210 -21.98 -10.67 19.95
#